data_AF-A0ABD1JPH8-F1
#
_entry.id   AF-A0ABD1JPH8-F1
#
_cell.length_a   1.000
_cell.length_b   1.000
_cell.length_c   1.000
_cell.angle_alpha   90.00
_cell.angle_beta   90.00
_cell.angle_gamma   90.00
#
_symmetry.space_group_name_H-M   'P 1'
#
loop_
_entity.id
_entity.type
_entity.pdbx_description
1 polymer ?
#
loop_
_entity_poly.entity_id
_entity_poly.type
_entity_poly.pdbx_seq_one_letter_code
_entity_poly.pdbx_strand_id
1 'polypeptide(L)'
;MADAGSGSGDDAGGEGSAETSQRETSTCDICQFGAECDEDAEDVWCVCNINCAHTNFNPVCASDGRSYDNPCQVKEASCQKQEKIEVRHLGHCQETQSARNATGQSLPT
;
A
#
# COMPACT_ATOMS: atom_id res chain seq x y z
N MET A 1 -17.30 22.64 -54.18
CA MET A 1 -18.63 22.95 -53.63
C MET A 1 -18.57 22.62 -52.16
N ALA A 2 -18.66 23.65 -51.32
CA ALA A 2 -18.51 23.59 -49.88
C ALA A 2 -19.90 23.46 -49.26
N ASP A 3 -20.05 22.60 -48.26
CA ASP A 3 -21.21 22.65 -47.38
C ASP A 3 -20.73 22.74 -45.94
N ALA A 4 -21.06 23.87 -45.33
CA ALA A 4 -20.90 24.17 -43.93
C ALA A 4 -22.12 23.63 -43.19
N GLY A 5 -21.89 22.79 -42.19
CA GLY A 5 -22.91 22.38 -41.23
C GLY A 5 -22.49 22.87 -39.84
N SER A 6 -22.90 24.09 -39.49
CA SER A 6 -22.87 24.57 -38.11
C SER A 6 -24.03 23.94 -37.33
N GLY A 7 -23.73 23.27 -36.23
CA GLY A 7 -24.73 22.77 -35.27
C GLY A 7 -24.29 23.13 -33.86
N SER A 8 -24.96 24.10 -33.26
CA SER A 8 -24.86 24.46 -31.85
C SER A 8 -25.70 23.49 -31.03
N GLY A 9 -25.15 23.02 -29.90
CA GLY A 9 -25.87 22.29 -28.88
C GLY A 9 -25.29 22.64 -27.53
N ASP A 10 -25.98 23.51 -26.81
CA ASP A 10 -25.77 23.76 -25.39
C ASP A 10 -26.74 22.84 -24.63
N ASP A 11 -26.22 21.83 -23.93
CA ASP A 11 -26.99 21.05 -22.97
C ASP A 11 -26.39 21.22 -21.57
N ALA A 12 -26.98 22.15 -20.82
CA ALA A 12 -26.80 22.26 -19.38
C ALA A 12 -27.61 21.16 -18.69
N GLY A 13 -27.02 19.98 -18.54
CA GLY A 13 -27.49 18.92 -17.66
C GLY A 13 -26.85 19.05 -16.29
N GLY A 14 -27.37 19.96 -15.46
CA GLY A 14 -27.19 19.87 -14.01
C GLY A 14 -28.29 18.99 -13.44
N GLU A 15 -27.98 17.72 -13.17
CA GLU A 15 -28.88 16.83 -12.45
C GLU A 15 -28.20 16.28 -11.20
N GLY A 16 -28.89 16.49 -10.09
CA GLY A 16 -28.44 16.13 -8.76
C GLY A 16 -28.49 14.63 -8.52
N SER A 17 -27.61 14.23 -7.62
CA SER A 17 -27.58 12.99 -6.85
C SER A 17 -28.94 12.30 -6.68
N ALA A 18 -29.12 11.17 -7.37
CA ALA A 18 -29.59 9.90 -6.81
C ALA A 18 -29.75 8.86 -7.92
N GLU A 19 -28.68 8.54 -8.64
CA GLU A 19 -28.63 7.24 -9.30
C GLU A 19 -27.90 6.28 -8.38
N THR A 20 -28.65 5.29 -7.89
CA THR A 20 -28.09 4.02 -7.47
C THR A 20 -27.55 3.30 -8.71
N SER A 21 -26.54 3.87 -9.38
CA SER A 21 -25.80 3.16 -10.41
C SER A 21 -24.89 2.17 -9.68
N GLN A 22 -25.24 0.90 -9.79
CA GLN A 22 -24.38 -0.21 -9.46
C GLN A 22 -23.13 -0.11 -10.36
N ARG A 23 -22.16 0.72 -9.98
CA ARG A 23 -20.78 0.38 -10.28
C ARG A 23 -20.52 -0.78 -9.37
N GLU A 24 -20.65 -1.98 -9.91
CA GLU A 24 -20.17 -3.19 -9.26
C GLU A 24 -18.74 -2.87 -8.84
N THR A 25 -18.54 -2.63 -7.54
CA THR A 25 -17.20 -2.37 -7.03
C THR A 25 -16.47 -3.67 -7.25
N SER A 26 -15.60 -3.68 -8.27
CA SER A 26 -14.80 -4.85 -8.55
C SER A 26 -13.99 -5.09 -7.29
N THR A 27 -13.80 -6.35 -6.89
CA THR A 27 -12.98 -6.66 -5.72
C THR A 27 -11.61 -5.97 -5.87
N CYS A 28 -11.09 -5.86 -7.11
CA CYS A 28 -9.89 -5.11 -7.50
C CYS A 28 -9.81 -3.65 -7.02
N ASP A 29 -10.94 -2.98 -6.78
CA ASP A 29 -10.95 -1.60 -6.28
C ASP A 29 -10.32 -1.48 -4.88
N ILE A 30 -10.22 -2.60 -4.15
CA ILE A 30 -9.67 -2.64 -2.80
C ILE A 30 -8.13 -2.81 -2.84
N CYS A 31 -7.52 -3.16 -3.98
CA CYS A 31 -6.06 -3.36 -4.09
C CYS A 31 -5.33 -2.02 -4.00
N GLN A 32 -4.45 -1.91 -3.02
CA GLN A 32 -3.69 -0.70 -2.72
C GLN A 32 -2.22 -1.03 -2.45
N PHE A 33 -1.43 0.02 -2.18
CA PHE A 33 -0.05 -0.07 -1.72
C PHE A 33 0.91 -0.78 -2.68
N GLY A 34 0.63 -0.69 -3.99
CA GLY A 34 1.47 -1.26 -5.05
C GLY A 34 1.12 -2.71 -5.41
N ALA A 35 -0.05 -3.19 -4.99
CA ALA A 35 -0.59 -4.44 -5.50
C ALA A 35 -1.12 -4.27 -6.93
N GLU A 36 -0.92 -5.31 -7.74
CA GLU A 36 -1.52 -5.49 -9.05
C GLU A 36 -2.73 -6.41 -8.89
N CYS A 37 -3.86 -6.07 -9.52
CA CYS A 37 -5.03 -6.94 -9.44
C CYS A 37 -4.93 -8.08 -10.44
N ASP A 38 -5.24 -9.29 -9.99
CA ASP A 38 -5.51 -10.46 -10.82
C ASP A 38 -7.00 -10.81 -10.66
N GLU A 39 -7.79 -10.47 -11.67
CA GLU A 39 -9.25 -10.69 -11.69
C GLU A 39 -9.64 -12.15 -11.91
N ASP A 40 -8.70 -12.97 -12.39
CA ASP A 40 -8.89 -14.39 -12.65
C ASP A 40 -8.58 -15.26 -11.41
N ALA A 41 -8.05 -14.66 -10.33
CA ALA A 41 -7.73 -15.37 -9.10
C ALA A 41 -8.97 -15.67 -8.26
N GLU A 42 -9.15 -16.94 -7.87
CA GLU A 42 -10.32 -17.39 -7.11
C GLU A 42 -10.30 -16.96 -5.61
N ASP A 43 -9.11 -16.80 -5.01
CA ASP A 43 -8.95 -16.58 -3.55
C ASP A 43 -8.16 -15.31 -3.17
N VAL A 44 -7.16 -14.91 -3.97
CA VAL A 44 -6.28 -13.77 -3.68
C VAL A 44 -6.07 -12.95 -4.95
N TRP A 45 -6.77 -11.81 -4.99
CA TRP A 45 -6.89 -10.94 -6.15
C TRP A 45 -5.83 -9.81 -6.14
N CYS A 46 -5.17 -9.53 -5.01
CA CYS A 46 -4.06 -8.58 -4.94
C CYS A 46 -2.70 -9.29 -4.95
N VAL A 47 -1.95 -9.09 -6.04
CA VAL A 47 -0.62 -9.66 -6.23
C VAL A 47 0.45 -8.61 -5.98
N CYS A 48 1.43 -8.93 -5.13
CA CYS A 48 2.52 -8.04 -4.76
C CYS A 48 3.82 -8.41 -5.46
N ASN A 49 4.09 -7.77 -6.60
CA ASN A 49 5.31 -7.99 -7.39
C ASN A 49 6.47 -7.05 -6.98
N ILE A 50 6.77 -6.98 -5.68
CA ILE A 50 7.84 -6.14 -5.13
C ILE A 50 9.09 -7.00 -4.86
N ASN A 51 10.20 -6.71 -5.55
CA ASN A 51 11.46 -7.42 -5.34
C ASN A 51 12.50 -6.55 -4.60
N CYS A 52 12.91 -6.98 -3.42
CA CYS A 52 13.87 -6.25 -2.59
C CYS A 52 15.30 -6.81 -2.63
N ALA A 53 15.59 -7.81 -3.48
CA ALA A 53 16.87 -8.54 -3.47
C ALA A 53 18.09 -7.65 -3.78
N HIS A 54 17.90 -6.57 -4.54
CA HIS A 54 18.96 -5.62 -4.91
C HIS A 54 18.91 -4.32 -4.09
N THR A 55 18.17 -4.30 -2.98
CA THR A 55 18.09 -3.13 -2.09
C THR A 55 19.16 -3.21 -1.01
N ASN A 56 19.91 -2.12 -0.83
CA ASN A 56 20.91 -2.03 0.23
C ASN A 56 20.29 -2.11 1.63
N PHE A 57 21.01 -2.69 2.57
CA PHE A 57 20.66 -2.66 3.99
C PHE A 57 20.64 -1.23 4.50
N ASN A 58 19.46 -0.76 4.93
CA ASN A 58 19.23 0.58 5.47
C ASN A 58 18.05 0.51 6.44
N PRO A 59 18.29 0.10 7.70
CA PRO A 59 17.21 -0.28 8.61
C PRO A 59 16.30 0.90 8.90
N VAL A 60 15.00 0.62 9.03
CA VAL A 60 13.96 1.62 9.27
C VAL A 60 12.92 1.13 10.27
N CYS A 61 12.33 2.06 11.02
CA CYS A 61 11.18 1.82 11.86
C CYS A 61 9.92 2.24 11.11
N ALA A 62 8.96 1.34 10.96
CA ALA A 62 7.72 1.59 10.24
C ALA A 62 6.58 2.06 11.15
N SER A 63 5.49 2.51 10.55
CA SER A 63 4.28 3.00 11.24
C SER A 63 3.57 1.90 12.03
N ASP A 64 3.76 0.64 11.67
CA ASP A 64 3.25 -0.55 12.38
C ASP A 64 4.09 -0.93 13.62
N GLY A 65 5.13 -0.14 13.93
CA GLY A 65 6.00 -0.34 15.08
C GLY A 65 7.03 -1.45 14.91
N ARG A 66 7.18 -2.01 13.70
CA ARG A 66 8.18 -3.02 13.37
C ARG A 66 9.39 -2.39 12.68
N SER A 67 10.54 -3.02 12.90
CA SER A 67 11.76 -2.68 12.17
C SER A 67 11.86 -3.52 10.91
N TYR A 68 12.34 -2.90 9.83
CA TYR A 68 12.58 -3.54 8.54
C TYR A 68 14.02 -3.27 8.10
N ASP A 69 14.64 -4.21 7.38
CA ASP A 69 16.06 -4.12 6.99
C ASP A 69 16.30 -3.00 5.97
N ASN A 70 15.26 -2.63 5.22
CA ASN A 70 15.31 -1.55 4.25
C ASN A 70 13.90 -1.01 3.94
N PRO A 71 13.79 0.19 3.33
CA PRO A 71 12.50 0.76 2.93
C PRO A 71 11.74 -0.04 1.86
N CYS A 72 12.40 -0.90 1.08
CA CYS A 72 11.71 -1.75 0.11
C CYS A 72 10.84 -2.79 0.83
N GLN A 73 11.35 -3.43 1.89
CA GLN A 73 10.58 -4.38 2.69
C GLN A 73 9.35 -3.73 3.37
N VAL A 74 9.42 -2.43 3.69
CA VAL A 74 8.25 -1.68 4.19
C VAL A 74 7.15 -1.62 3.15
N LYS A 75 7.51 -1.32 1.88
CA LYS A 75 6.55 -1.31 0.76
C LYS A 75 5.99 -2.69 0.48
N GLU A 76 6.85 -3.71 0.47
CA GLU A 76 6.43 -5.11 0.31
C GLU A 76 5.42 -5.53 1.38
N ALA A 77 5.70 -5.22 2.66
CA ALA A 77 4.79 -5.52 3.75
C ALA A 77 3.47 -4.72 3.65
N SER A 78 3.54 -3.45 3.24
CA SER A 78 2.35 -2.61 3.01
C SER A 78 1.46 -3.23 1.92
N CYS A 79 2.07 -3.69 0.83
CA CYS A 79 1.37 -4.38 -0.25
C CYS A 79 0.75 -5.70 0.23
N GLN A 80 1.53 -6.59 0.84
CA GLN A 80 1.08 -7.92 1.22
C GLN A 80 -0.05 -7.90 2.26
N LYS A 81 0.02 -6.94 3.21
CA LYS A 81 -1.02 -6.77 4.24
C LYS A 81 -2.21 -5.94 3.77
N GLN A 82 -2.13 -5.32 2.60
CA GLN A 82 -3.11 -4.32 2.15
C GLN A 82 -3.37 -3.24 3.22
N GLU A 83 -2.29 -2.80 3.87
CA GLU A 83 -2.31 -1.83 4.96
C GLU A 83 -1.32 -0.72 4.66
N LYS A 84 -1.68 0.53 5.04
CA LYS A 84 -0.80 1.66 4.90
C LYS A 84 0.35 1.60 5.92
N ILE A 85 1.50 1.09 5.48
CA ILE A 85 2.72 1.03 6.28
C ILE A 85 3.74 2.00 5.71
N GLU A 86 4.13 2.99 6.51
CA GLU A 86 5.05 4.05 6.11
C GLU A 86 6.30 4.02 7.00
N VAL A 87 7.44 4.42 6.45
CA VAL A 87 8.65 4.62 7.25
C VAL A 87 8.42 5.80 8.20
N ARG A 88 8.50 5.55 9.51
CA ARG A 88 8.41 6.57 10.55
C ARG A 88 9.74 7.29 10.75
N HIS A 89 10.83 6.53 10.85
CA HIS A 89 12.18 7.08 10.96
C HIS A 89 13.23 6.06 10.51
N LEU A 90 14.44 6.55 10.26
CA LEU A 90 15.62 5.72 9.97
C LEU A 90 16.14 5.03 11.25
N GLY A 91 16.75 3.86 11.07
CA GLY A 91 17.17 2.97 12.15
C GLY A 91 16.03 2.07 12.65
N HIS A 92 16.39 1.08 13.47
CA HIS A 92 15.42 0.18 14.10
C HIS A 92 14.48 0.94 15.04
N CYS A 93 13.26 0.43 15.22
CA CYS A 93 12.37 0.90 16.27
C CYS A 93 13.04 0.73 17.63
N GLN A 94 12.73 1.64 18.56
CA GLN A 94 13.19 1.49 19.94
C GLN A 94 12.52 0.24 20.52
N GLU A 95 13.28 -0.84 20.67
CA GLU A 95 12.82 -1.98 21.45
C GLU A 95 12.57 -1.48 22.87
N THR A 96 11.33 -1.63 23.35
CA THR A 96 11.00 -1.43 24.76
C THR A 96 11.64 -2.56 25.57
N GLN A 97 12.97 -2.54 25.73
CA GLN A 97 13.81 -3.34 26.64
C GLN A 97 13.36 -4.77 27.00
N SER A 98 12.70 -5.53 26.13
CA SER A 98 12.38 -6.93 26.40
C SER A 98 13.52 -7.88 26.03
N ALA A 99 14.55 -7.41 25.31
CA ALA A 99 15.78 -8.17 25.03
C ALA A 99 16.96 -7.79 25.92
N ARG A 100 16.78 -6.95 26.95
CA ARG A 100 17.84 -6.64 27.95
C ARG A 100 17.96 -7.66 29.07
N ASN A 101 17.31 -8.82 28.94
CA ASN A 101 17.44 -9.91 29.91
C ASN A 101 17.74 -11.27 29.26
N ALA A 102 18.38 -11.27 28.10
CA ALA A 102 19.09 -12.43 27.59
C ALA A 102 20.59 -12.07 27.56
N THR A 103 21.37 -12.72 28.42
CA THR A 103 22.84 -12.63 28.55
C THR A 103 23.43 -11.29 29.06
N GLY A 104 23.52 -11.12 30.39
CA GLY A 104 24.28 -10.02 30.96
C GLY A 104 24.23 -9.77 32.48
N GLN A 105 23.64 -10.65 33.30
CA GLN A 105 23.85 -10.60 34.76
C GLN A 105 24.99 -11.54 35.15
N SER A 106 26.17 -10.96 35.29
CA SER A 106 27.26 -11.50 36.10
C SER A 106 26.68 -11.89 37.47
N LEU A 107 26.82 -13.15 37.88
CA LEU A 107 26.64 -13.49 39.30
C LEU A 107 27.62 -12.64 40.12
N PRO A 108 27.19 -11.90 41.15
CA PRO A 108 28.13 -11.39 42.14
C PRO A 108 28.71 -12.56 42.95
N THR A 109 30.00 -12.43 43.26
CA THR A 109 30.96 -13.37 43.88
C THR A 109 30.47 -14.05 45.15
#